data_AF-A0A2N1VIW2-F1
#
_entry.id   AF-A0A2N1VIW2-F1
#
_cell.length_a   1.000
_cell.length_b   1.000
_cell.length_c   1.000
_cell.angle_alpha   90.00
_cell.angle_beta   90.00
_cell.angle_gamma   90.00
#
_symmetry.space_group_name_H-M   'P 1'
#
loop_
_entity.id
_entity.type
_entity.pdbx_description
1 polymer ?
#
loop_
_entity_poly.entity_id
_entity_poly.type
_entity_poly.pdbx_seq_one_letter_code
_entity_poly.pdbx_strand_id
1 'polypeptide(L)'
;MKPTKVILFILFLTGINLFAQQREDYSKYPGYFNYKDVPGLKNAETLSEVYLEETLLKMVSGLTEENSDGIGSMIDGLKLIQVTEYKIDQMGIVDMESSLESIDNGMQSKNWDRIVRTKSRGNFTNIYIKKSSGAGFEGLTILSLSKKEKNEESGEKYGKLTCVNIVGKIDMSKIGKLTKELNIPGMDGLKEIDKAKGKK
;
A
#
# COMPACT_ATOMS: atom_id res chain seq x y z
N MET A 1 33.25 -40.99 28.81
CA MET A 1 33.41 -40.12 27.61
C MET A 1 34.01 -38.79 28.07
N LYS A 2 35.07 -38.30 27.41
CA LYS A 2 35.79 -37.10 27.86
C LYS A 2 34.87 -35.86 27.83
N PRO A 3 34.88 -35.00 28.87
CA PRO A 3 33.95 -33.85 28.98
C PRO A 3 34.10 -32.84 27.84
N THR A 4 35.25 -32.83 27.16
CA THR A 4 35.52 -32.02 25.97
C THR A 4 34.66 -32.37 24.75
N LYS A 5 34.13 -33.60 24.65
CA LYS A 5 33.25 -33.99 23.53
C LYS A 5 31.80 -33.52 23.71
N VAL A 6 31.36 -33.27 24.96
CA VAL A 6 29.99 -32.82 25.26
C VAL A 6 29.84 -31.32 25.01
N ILE A 7 30.87 -30.53 25.33
CA ILE A 7 30.87 -29.07 25.12
C ILE A 7 30.81 -28.72 23.62
N LEU A 8 31.51 -29.48 22.77
CA LEU A 8 31.49 -29.24 21.32
C LEU A 8 30.13 -29.57 20.68
N PHE A 9 29.37 -30.49 21.28
CA PHE A 9 28.03 -30.88 20.81
C PHE A 9 26.97 -29.84 21.19
N ILE A 10 27.10 -29.22 22.37
CA ILE A 10 26.18 -28.16 22.83
C ILE A 10 26.40 -26.87 22.03
N LEU A 11 27.63 -26.55 21.64
CA LEU A 11 27.92 -25.37 20.80
C LEU A 11 27.37 -25.51 19.36
N PHE A 12 27.19 -26.73 18.87
CA PHE A 12 26.60 -26.99 17.55
C PHE A 12 25.07 -26.90 17.55
N LEU A 13 24.43 -27.18 18.68
CA LEU A 13 22.97 -27.10 18.85
C LEU A 13 22.44 -25.67 19.06
N THR A 14 23.26 -24.73 19.52
CA THR A 14 22.86 -23.32 19.69
C THR A 14 22.98 -22.48 18.41
N GLY A 15 23.72 -22.95 17.40
CA GLY A 15 23.95 -22.20 16.16
C GLY A 15 22.77 -22.15 15.17
N ILE A 16 21.75 -22.98 15.34
CA ILE A 16 20.69 -23.17 14.33
C ILE A 16 19.44 -22.31 14.60
N ASN A 17 19.34 -21.65 15.75
CA ASN A 17 18.14 -20.85 16.11
C ASN A 17 18.21 -19.38 15.67
N LEU A 18 19.24 -18.96 14.94
CA LEU A 18 19.39 -17.58 14.44
C LEU A 18 18.59 -17.26 13.17
N PHE A 19 17.85 -18.22 12.61
CA PHE A 19 17.04 -18.03 11.38
C PHE A 19 15.58 -17.58 11.65
N ALA A 20 15.17 -17.33 12.89
CA ALA A 20 13.74 -17.18 13.23
C ALA A 20 13.18 -15.74 13.28
N GLN A 21 13.84 -14.75 12.69
CA GLN A 21 13.26 -13.40 12.48
C GLN A 21 13.55 -12.83 11.09
N GLN A 22 13.45 -13.68 10.06
CA GLN A 22 13.47 -13.18 8.69
C GLN A 22 12.12 -12.50 8.43
N ARG A 23 12.13 -11.15 8.33
CA ARG A 23 10.94 -10.39 7.93
C ARG A 23 10.42 -10.95 6.61
N GLU A 24 9.11 -11.10 6.49
CA GLU A 24 8.50 -11.62 5.27
C GLU A 24 8.84 -10.68 4.11
N ASP A 25 9.42 -11.23 3.04
CA ASP A 25 9.68 -10.48 1.82
C ASP A 25 8.38 -10.37 1.02
N TYR A 26 7.75 -9.19 1.09
CA TYR A 26 6.49 -8.93 0.39
C TYR A 26 6.68 -8.67 -1.11
N SER A 27 7.90 -8.44 -1.60
CA SER A 27 8.15 -8.14 -3.02
C SER A 27 7.81 -9.27 -3.96
N LYS A 28 7.71 -10.50 -3.44
CA LYS A 28 7.29 -11.70 -4.17
C LYS A 28 5.79 -11.75 -4.47
N TYR A 29 4.97 -10.93 -3.79
CA TYR A 29 3.53 -10.95 -4.01
C TYR A 29 3.15 -10.11 -5.24
N PRO A 30 2.23 -10.60 -6.10
CA PRO A 30 1.86 -9.90 -7.34
C PRO A 30 1.33 -8.47 -7.14
N GLY A 31 0.69 -8.22 -5.99
CA GLY A 31 0.15 -6.90 -5.63
C GLY A 31 1.15 -5.93 -5.03
N TYR A 32 2.41 -6.33 -4.84
CA TYR A 32 3.43 -5.42 -4.32
C TYR A 32 3.87 -4.43 -5.39
N PHE A 33 3.93 -3.16 -5.02
CA PHE A 33 4.40 -2.07 -5.87
C PHE A 33 5.54 -1.33 -5.17
N ASN A 34 6.72 -1.32 -5.79
CA ASN A 34 7.90 -0.68 -5.26
C ASN A 34 7.90 0.82 -5.58
N TYR A 35 7.56 1.66 -4.59
CA TYR A 35 7.58 3.11 -4.77
C TYR A 35 8.96 3.70 -5.02
N LYS A 36 10.05 2.99 -4.68
CA LYS A 36 11.41 3.46 -4.96
C LYS A 36 11.67 3.64 -6.46
N ASP A 37 10.87 2.99 -7.30
CA ASP A 37 10.95 3.08 -8.75
C ASP A 37 10.18 4.29 -9.32
N VAL A 38 9.48 5.06 -8.48
CA VAL A 38 8.72 6.24 -8.88
C VAL A 38 9.68 7.44 -9.01
N PRO A 39 9.80 8.05 -10.20
CA PRO A 39 10.61 9.25 -10.39
C PRO A 39 10.08 10.42 -9.54
N GLY A 40 10.99 11.16 -8.91
CA GLY A 40 10.68 12.21 -7.93
C GLY A 40 10.87 11.79 -6.47
N LEU A 41 11.09 10.50 -6.18
CA LEU A 41 11.35 10.01 -4.81
C LEU A 41 12.83 9.85 -4.41
N LYS A 42 13.78 10.06 -5.32
CA LYS A 42 15.21 9.81 -5.05
C LYS A 42 15.77 10.52 -3.82
N ASN A 43 15.27 11.73 -3.51
CA ASN A 43 15.70 12.54 -2.38
C ASN A 43 14.51 13.07 -1.55
N ALA A 44 13.35 12.45 -1.70
CA ALA A 44 12.16 12.90 -1.00
C ALA A 44 12.24 12.56 0.49
N GLU A 45 11.88 13.51 1.33
CA GLU A 45 11.81 13.31 2.78
C GLU A 45 10.51 12.56 3.13
N THR A 46 10.60 11.47 3.88
CA THR A 46 9.42 10.77 4.38
C THR A 46 8.77 11.58 5.51
N LEU A 47 7.51 11.97 5.33
CA LEU A 47 6.72 12.68 6.33
C LEU A 47 6.04 11.71 7.30
N SER A 48 5.45 10.65 6.77
CA SER A 48 4.75 9.64 7.55
C SER A 48 4.86 8.27 6.87
N GLU A 49 4.86 7.21 7.68
CA GLU A 49 4.80 5.84 7.21
C GLU A 49 3.89 5.01 8.11
N VAL A 50 2.92 4.34 7.49
CA VAL A 50 2.11 3.29 8.10
C VAL A 50 2.48 2.00 7.38
N TYR A 51 2.99 1.02 8.13
CA TYR A 51 3.42 -0.25 7.58
C TYR A 51 2.84 -1.40 8.41
N LEU A 52 1.77 -2.00 7.91
CA LEU A 52 1.03 -3.07 8.59
C LEU A 52 1.27 -4.39 7.87
N GLU A 53 2.04 -5.26 8.51
CA GLU A 53 2.33 -6.61 8.07
C GLU A 53 1.19 -7.59 8.40
N GLU A 54 1.16 -8.74 7.73
CA GLU A 54 0.11 -9.76 7.86
C GLU A 54 -0.22 -10.12 9.32
N THR A 55 0.79 -10.26 10.17
CA THR A 55 0.61 -10.59 11.58
C THR A 55 -0.17 -9.51 12.33
N LEU A 56 0.14 -8.23 12.09
CA LEU A 56 -0.58 -7.11 12.70
C LEU A 56 -1.99 -6.97 12.13
N LEU A 57 -2.14 -7.16 10.82
CA LEU A 57 -3.45 -7.15 10.16
C LEU A 57 -4.38 -8.23 10.75
N LYS A 58 -3.86 -9.43 11.02
CA LYS A 58 -4.60 -10.50 11.70
C LYS A 58 -4.98 -10.13 13.13
N MET A 59 -4.10 -9.49 13.89
CA MET A 59 -4.43 -9.01 15.24
C MET A 59 -5.56 -7.98 15.19
N VAL A 60 -5.48 -7.00 14.27
CA VAL A 60 -6.54 -6.00 14.07
C VAL A 60 -7.86 -6.68 13.64
N SER A 61 -7.79 -7.73 12.80
CA SER A 61 -8.97 -8.50 12.39
C SER A 61 -9.65 -9.14 13.60
N GLY A 62 -8.90 -9.82 14.45
CA GLY A 62 -9.44 -10.46 15.65
C GLY A 62 -10.09 -9.47 16.62
N LEU A 63 -9.48 -8.29 16.81
CA LEU A 63 -10.04 -7.24 17.68
C LEU A 63 -11.30 -6.58 17.11
N THR A 64 -11.46 -6.55 15.78
CA THR A 64 -12.62 -5.92 15.12
C THR A 64 -13.80 -6.86 14.95
N GLU A 65 -13.57 -8.18 14.89
CA GLU A 65 -14.64 -9.19 14.86
C GLU A 65 -15.50 -9.18 16.14
N GLU A 66 -14.90 -8.85 17.30
CA GLU A 66 -15.64 -8.71 18.56
C GLU A 66 -16.60 -7.49 18.56
N ASN A 67 -16.39 -6.52 17.68
CA ASN A 67 -17.11 -5.23 17.66
C ASN A 67 -18.14 -5.10 16.52
N SER A 68 -18.51 -6.20 15.83
CA SER A 68 -19.59 -6.29 14.82
C SER A 68 -19.43 -5.50 13.51
N ASP A 69 -18.36 -4.73 13.33
CA ASP A 69 -18.24 -3.75 12.23
C ASP A 69 -17.74 -4.30 10.88
N GLY A 70 -17.68 -5.62 10.67
CA GLY A 70 -17.37 -6.21 9.34
C GLY A 70 -15.95 -5.98 8.80
N ILE A 71 -15.18 -5.06 9.37
CA ILE A 71 -13.82 -4.64 8.97
C ILE A 71 -12.84 -5.81 9.01
N GLY A 72 -12.89 -6.67 10.04
CA GLY A 72 -12.00 -7.83 10.17
C GLY A 72 -12.02 -8.73 8.94
N SER A 73 -13.21 -9.07 8.46
CA SER A 73 -13.39 -9.88 7.26
C SER A 73 -12.89 -9.22 5.96
N MET A 74 -12.59 -7.92 5.97
CA MET A 74 -12.07 -7.16 4.82
C MET A 74 -10.56 -7.09 4.80
N ILE A 75 -9.95 -7.07 6.00
CA ILE A 75 -8.49 -7.11 6.16
C ILE A 75 -7.98 -8.55 6.22
N ASP A 76 -8.86 -9.52 6.46
CA ASP A 76 -8.58 -10.94 6.28
C ASP A 76 -8.19 -11.23 4.82
N GLY A 77 -7.08 -11.94 4.65
CA GLY A 77 -6.47 -12.21 3.34
C GLY A 77 -5.51 -11.14 2.82
N LEU A 78 -5.39 -9.99 3.49
CA LEU A 78 -4.33 -9.02 3.23
C LEU A 78 -2.99 -9.50 3.78
N LYS A 79 -1.92 -9.11 3.08
CA LYS A 79 -0.53 -9.43 3.41
C LYS A 79 0.22 -8.19 3.89
N LEU A 80 -0.05 -7.05 3.28
CA LEU A 80 0.60 -5.78 3.58
C LEU A 80 -0.36 -4.63 3.33
N ILE A 81 -0.35 -3.65 4.23
CA ILE A 81 -0.82 -2.29 3.96
C ILE A 81 0.36 -1.36 4.22
N GLN A 82 0.83 -0.69 3.18
CA GLN A 82 1.84 0.35 3.27
C GLN A 82 1.24 1.68 2.82
N VAL A 83 1.31 2.69 3.67
CA VAL A 83 1.00 4.08 3.33
C VAL A 83 2.24 4.89 3.63
N THR A 84 2.78 5.58 2.64
CA THR A 84 3.94 6.44 2.83
C THR A 84 3.66 7.80 2.21
N GLU A 85 3.88 8.84 2.99
CA GLU A 85 3.80 10.22 2.53
C GLU A 85 5.19 10.81 2.43
N TYR A 86 5.45 11.51 1.34
CA TYR A 86 6.74 12.11 1.05
C TYR A 86 6.57 13.60 0.81
N LYS A 87 7.48 14.40 1.39
CA LYS A 87 7.71 15.79 1.00
C LYS A 87 8.55 15.81 -0.27
N ILE A 88 7.99 16.44 -1.29
CA ILE A 88 8.54 16.58 -2.63
C ILE A 88 8.82 18.07 -2.89
N ASP A 89 10.01 18.36 -3.38
CA ASP A 89 10.37 19.70 -3.83
C ASP A 89 9.79 20.01 -5.22
N GLN A 90 10.07 21.19 -5.76
CA GLN A 90 9.56 21.59 -7.07
C GLN A 90 10.12 20.71 -8.21
N MET A 91 11.36 20.22 -8.09
CA MET A 91 11.99 19.40 -9.11
C MET A 91 11.35 18.00 -9.14
N GLY A 92 11.14 17.40 -7.98
CA GLY A 92 10.45 16.11 -7.85
C GLY A 92 9.00 16.17 -8.33
N ILE A 93 8.31 17.31 -8.18
CA ILE A 93 6.98 17.52 -8.79
C ILE A 93 7.06 17.42 -10.32
N VAL A 94 8.04 18.09 -10.94
CA VAL A 94 8.23 18.09 -12.40
C VAL A 94 8.63 16.69 -12.90
N ASP A 95 9.53 16.02 -12.20
CA ASP A 95 9.96 14.64 -12.50
C ASP A 95 8.78 13.68 -12.43
N MET A 96 7.95 13.79 -11.39
CA MET A 96 6.76 12.98 -11.23
C MET A 96 5.78 13.20 -12.38
N GLU A 97 5.49 14.46 -12.72
CA GLU A 97 4.55 14.79 -13.78
C GLU A 97 5.01 14.33 -15.17
N SER A 98 6.29 14.48 -15.47
CA SER A 98 6.88 14.00 -16.73
C SER A 98 6.94 12.48 -16.80
N SER A 99 6.99 11.80 -15.65
CA SER A 99 7.08 10.33 -15.57
C SER A 99 5.75 9.61 -15.46
N LEU A 100 4.62 10.32 -15.36
CA LEU A 100 3.29 9.71 -15.18
C LEU A 100 2.97 8.68 -16.27
N GLU A 101 3.25 9.01 -17.52
CA GLU A 101 2.98 8.11 -18.65
C GLU A 101 3.89 6.88 -18.61
N SER A 102 5.16 7.06 -18.28
CA SER A 102 6.10 5.94 -18.10
C SER A 102 5.69 5.02 -16.95
N ILE A 103 5.19 5.58 -15.84
CA ILE A 103 4.64 4.80 -14.72
C ILE A 103 3.41 4.03 -15.18
N ASP A 104 2.47 4.70 -15.87
CA ASP A 104 1.26 4.05 -16.39
C ASP A 104 1.60 2.87 -17.31
N ASN A 105 2.54 3.06 -18.23
CA ASN A 105 2.98 2.02 -19.17
C ASN A 105 3.70 0.88 -18.44
N GLY A 106 4.56 1.19 -17.47
CA GLY A 106 5.22 0.21 -16.61
C GLY A 106 4.22 -0.61 -15.80
N MET A 107 3.16 0.02 -15.28
CA MET A 107 2.08 -0.64 -14.56
C MET A 107 1.29 -1.59 -15.45
N GLN A 108 0.86 -1.12 -16.62
CA GLN A 108 0.09 -1.93 -17.58
C GLN A 108 0.89 -3.14 -18.06
N SER A 109 2.19 -2.97 -18.34
CA SER A 109 3.05 -4.11 -18.74
C SER A 109 3.19 -5.17 -17.64
N LYS A 110 2.96 -4.79 -16.38
CA LYS A 110 2.94 -5.67 -15.21
C LYS A 110 1.52 -6.12 -14.84
N ASN A 111 0.54 -6.05 -15.76
CA ASN A 111 -0.86 -6.43 -15.55
C ASN A 111 -1.54 -5.68 -14.39
N TRP A 112 -1.23 -4.40 -14.23
CA TRP A 112 -2.00 -3.49 -13.39
C TRP A 112 -2.97 -2.69 -14.25
N ASP A 113 -4.24 -2.65 -13.86
CA ASP A 113 -5.24 -1.81 -14.51
C ASP A 113 -5.40 -0.52 -13.74
N ARG A 114 -5.32 0.61 -14.44
CA ARG A 114 -5.70 1.90 -13.88
C ARG A 114 -7.22 2.04 -13.92
N ILE A 115 -7.84 2.16 -12.75
CA ILE A 115 -9.30 2.33 -12.62
C ILE A 115 -9.73 3.77 -12.36
N VAL A 116 -8.84 4.58 -11.76
CA VAL A 116 -9.10 5.99 -11.51
C VAL A 116 -7.90 6.80 -11.96
N ARG A 117 -8.18 7.90 -12.66
CA ARG A 117 -7.23 8.96 -12.96
C ARG A 117 -7.93 10.29 -12.74
N THR A 118 -7.41 11.08 -11.82
CA THR A 118 -7.84 12.46 -11.61
C THR A 118 -6.66 13.39 -11.79
N LYS A 119 -6.89 14.53 -12.45
CA LYS A 119 -5.90 15.61 -12.60
C LYS A 119 -6.63 16.94 -12.48
N SER A 120 -6.32 17.72 -11.45
CA SER A 120 -6.97 19.02 -11.22
C SER A 120 -6.00 20.00 -10.55
N ARG A 121 -5.76 21.15 -11.18
CA ARG A 121 -5.10 22.35 -10.61
C ARG A 121 -3.90 22.09 -9.68
N GLY A 122 -3.03 21.15 -10.06
CA GLY A 122 -1.83 20.79 -9.31
C GLY A 122 -1.96 19.58 -8.39
N ASN A 123 -3.10 18.89 -8.41
CA ASN A 123 -3.27 17.60 -7.77
C ASN A 123 -3.47 16.52 -8.85
N PHE A 124 -2.86 15.35 -8.65
CA PHE A 124 -3.15 14.18 -9.47
C PHE A 124 -3.32 12.95 -8.57
N THR A 125 -4.22 12.05 -8.94
CA THR A 125 -4.34 10.75 -8.28
C THR A 125 -4.55 9.67 -9.32
N ASN A 126 -3.74 8.62 -9.28
CA ASN A 126 -3.98 7.39 -10.01
C ASN A 126 -4.24 6.25 -9.01
N ILE A 127 -5.27 5.45 -9.28
CA ILE A 127 -5.55 4.22 -8.55
C ILE A 127 -5.44 3.06 -9.53
N TYR A 128 -4.65 2.08 -9.15
CA TYR A 128 -4.44 0.86 -9.92
C TYR A 128 -4.84 -0.36 -9.10
N ILE A 129 -5.30 -1.39 -9.81
CA ILE A 129 -5.62 -2.69 -9.24
C ILE A 129 -4.84 -3.78 -9.98
N LYS A 130 -4.37 -4.75 -9.20
CA LYS A 130 -3.71 -5.94 -9.70
C LYS A 130 -4.75 -7.06 -9.79
N LYS A 131 -5.09 -7.46 -11.01
CA LYS A 131 -5.95 -8.63 -11.22
C LYS A 131 -5.22 -9.91 -10.80
N SER A 132 -5.96 -10.82 -10.16
CA SER A 132 -5.51 -12.20 -10.00
C SER A 132 -5.58 -12.96 -11.34
N SER A 133 -4.90 -14.10 -11.43
CA SER A 133 -5.09 -15.06 -12.52
C SER A 133 -6.48 -15.71 -12.50
N GLY A 134 -7.19 -15.66 -11.37
CA GLY A 134 -8.57 -16.12 -11.21
C GLY A 134 -9.57 -14.98 -11.04
N ALA A 135 -10.60 -15.19 -10.21
CA ALA A 135 -11.53 -14.15 -9.82
C ALA A 135 -10.98 -13.33 -8.64
N GLY A 136 -10.97 -12.00 -8.75
CA GLY A 136 -10.60 -11.07 -7.68
C GLY A 136 -9.32 -10.27 -7.96
N PHE A 137 -8.83 -9.61 -6.91
CA PHE A 137 -7.69 -8.70 -6.98
C PHE A 137 -6.64 -9.10 -5.95
N GLU A 138 -5.37 -8.93 -6.31
CA GLU A 138 -4.20 -9.31 -5.49
C GLU A 138 -3.44 -8.10 -4.95
N GLY A 139 -3.86 -6.90 -5.37
CA GLY A 139 -3.25 -5.67 -4.95
C GLY A 139 -4.03 -4.43 -5.39
N LEU A 140 -3.84 -3.36 -4.65
CA LEU A 140 -4.30 -2.02 -4.94
C LEU A 140 -3.15 -1.07 -4.67
N THR A 141 -2.93 -0.12 -5.58
CA THR A 141 -1.96 0.96 -5.35
C THR A 141 -2.53 2.32 -5.71
N ILE A 142 -2.28 3.31 -4.86
CA ILE A 142 -2.65 4.71 -5.05
C ILE A 142 -1.38 5.53 -5.11
N LEU A 143 -1.30 6.39 -6.12
CA LEU A 143 -0.30 7.46 -6.22
C LEU A 143 -1.06 8.78 -6.26
N SER A 144 -0.88 9.62 -5.24
CA SER A 144 -1.55 10.91 -5.14
C SER A 144 -0.56 12.03 -4.87
N LEU A 145 -0.45 12.98 -5.79
CA LEU A 145 0.38 14.18 -5.64
C LEU A 145 -0.51 15.38 -5.32
N SER A 146 -0.15 16.13 -4.28
CA SER A 146 -0.68 17.46 -3.96
C SER A 146 0.45 18.48 -4.03
N LYS A 147 0.32 19.53 -4.86
CA LYS A 147 1.36 20.58 -4.99
C LYS A 147 1.21 21.74 -3.99
N LYS A 148 0.17 21.73 -3.17
CA LYS A 148 -0.25 22.90 -2.38
C LYS A 148 -0.28 22.61 -0.89
N GLU A 149 0.61 21.76 -0.41
CA GLU A 149 0.77 21.61 1.03
C GLU A 149 1.54 22.79 1.60
N LYS A 150 1.26 23.09 2.86
CA LYS A 150 1.91 24.15 3.60
C LYS A 150 2.24 23.61 4.97
N ASN A 151 3.47 23.81 5.42
CA ASN A 151 3.83 23.57 6.81
C ASN A 151 3.17 24.66 7.68
N GLU A 152 2.40 24.27 8.69
CA GLU A 152 1.63 25.21 9.51
C GLU A 152 2.55 26.10 10.37
N GLU A 153 3.69 25.57 10.82
CA GLU A 153 4.65 26.27 11.68
C GLU A 153 5.57 27.21 10.87
N SER A 154 6.18 26.71 9.79
CA SER A 154 7.17 27.46 9.00
C SER A 154 6.54 28.28 7.87
N GLY A 155 5.31 27.95 7.48
CA GLY A 155 4.64 28.53 6.32
C GLY A 155 5.20 28.10 4.96
N GLU A 156 6.19 27.21 4.94
CA GLU A 156 6.84 26.69 3.74
C GLU A 156 5.85 25.88 2.90
N LYS A 157 5.85 26.12 1.58
CA LYS A 157 5.04 25.34 0.64
C LYS A 157 5.86 24.20 0.08
N TYR A 158 5.25 23.02 0.02
CA TYR A 158 5.87 21.83 -0.54
C TYR A 158 4.85 20.97 -1.28
N GLY A 159 5.34 20.06 -2.12
CA GLY A 159 4.51 19.02 -2.71
C GLY A 159 4.45 17.81 -1.78
N LYS A 160 3.30 17.15 -1.69
CA LYS A 160 3.16 15.88 -0.98
C LYS A 160 2.78 14.78 -1.93
N LEU A 161 3.55 13.71 -1.93
CA LEU A 161 3.21 12.46 -2.63
C LEU A 161 2.77 11.44 -1.59
N THR A 162 1.52 11.00 -1.69
CA THR A 162 0.97 9.89 -0.91
C THR A 162 0.96 8.63 -1.77
N CYS A 163 1.62 7.60 -1.27
CA CYS A 163 1.74 6.29 -1.87
C CYS A 163 1.02 5.28 -0.97
N VAL A 164 0.06 4.53 -1.50
CA VAL A 164 -0.67 3.50 -0.74
C VAL A 164 -0.58 2.18 -1.46
N ASN A 165 0.03 1.14 -0.87
CA ASN A 165 0.06 -0.21 -1.43
C ASN A 165 -0.66 -1.17 -0.49
N ILE A 166 -1.74 -1.76 -0.99
CA ILE A 166 -2.42 -2.87 -0.33
C ILE A 166 -2.08 -4.13 -1.12
N VAL A 167 -1.54 -5.14 -0.45
CA VAL A 167 -1.10 -6.40 -1.04
C VAL A 167 -1.89 -7.54 -0.41
N GLY A 168 -2.33 -8.49 -1.22
CA GLY A 168 -3.08 -9.66 -0.77
C GLY A 168 -4.43 -9.77 -1.46
N LYS A 169 -5.26 -10.72 -1.04
CA LYS A 169 -6.56 -10.95 -1.66
C LYS A 169 -7.52 -9.83 -1.26
N ILE A 170 -7.95 -9.02 -2.21
CA ILE A 170 -8.84 -7.89 -1.96
C ILE A 170 -10.22 -8.19 -2.51
N ASP A 171 -11.21 -8.23 -1.61
CA ASP A 171 -12.61 -8.36 -1.97
C ASP A 171 -13.24 -6.97 -2.17
N MET A 172 -13.41 -6.59 -3.44
CA MET A 172 -14.01 -5.29 -3.80
C MET A 172 -15.47 -5.17 -3.34
N SER A 173 -16.19 -6.28 -3.16
CA SER A 173 -17.56 -6.23 -2.65
C SER A 173 -17.63 -5.77 -1.20
N LYS A 174 -16.52 -5.93 -0.46
CA LYS A 174 -16.37 -5.49 0.93
C LYS A 174 -15.84 -4.06 1.05
N ILE A 175 -14.94 -3.61 0.16
CA ILE A 175 -14.45 -2.22 0.17
C ILE A 175 -15.58 -1.18 0.08
N GLY A 176 -16.60 -1.44 -0.75
CA GLY A 176 -17.76 -0.53 -0.85
C GLY A 176 -18.57 -0.40 0.44
N LYS A 177 -18.47 -1.37 1.36
CA LYS A 177 -19.06 -1.32 2.70
C LYS A 177 -18.17 -0.54 3.67
N LEU A 178 -16.86 -0.74 3.59
CA LEU A 178 -15.86 -0.02 4.40
C LEU A 178 -16.03 1.51 4.33
N THR A 179 -16.21 2.06 3.12
CA THR A 179 -16.39 3.51 2.96
C THR A 179 -17.65 4.03 3.64
N LYS A 180 -18.70 3.21 3.75
CA LYS A 180 -19.95 3.57 4.41
C LYS A 180 -19.83 3.50 5.94
N GLU A 181 -19.12 2.49 6.45
CA GLU A 181 -18.95 2.25 7.88
C GLU A 181 -17.92 3.19 8.51
N LEU A 182 -16.84 3.53 7.80
CA LEU A 182 -15.80 4.45 8.30
C LEU A 182 -16.18 5.94 8.21
N ASN A 183 -17.36 6.28 7.68
CA ASN A 183 -17.88 7.64 7.52
C ASN A 183 -16.82 8.67 7.05
N ILE A 184 -16.00 8.30 6.07
CA ILE A 184 -14.88 9.13 5.60
C ILE A 184 -15.43 10.31 4.78
N PRO A 185 -15.24 11.57 5.21
CA PRO A 185 -15.75 12.74 4.49
C PRO A 185 -15.14 12.86 3.08
N GLY A 186 -15.96 13.09 2.05
CA GLY A 186 -15.50 13.52 0.71
C GLY A 186 -15.41 12.46 -0.40
N MET A 187 -15.96 11.24 -0.22
CA MET A 187 -15.87 10.14 -1.22
C MET A 187 -17.18 9.80 -1.96
N ASP A 188 -18.14 10.74 -2.07
CA ASP A 188 -19.39 10.56 -2.83
C ASP A 188 -19.20 10.23 -4.32
N GLY A 189 -18.01 10.48 -4.89
CA GLY A 189 -17.68 10.23 -6.29
C GLY A 189 -17.53 8.76 -6.70
N LEU A 190 -17.40 7.82 -5.75
CA LEU A 190 -17.34 6.38 -6.07
C LEU A 190 -18.73 5.77 -6.33
N LYS A 191 -19.82 6.50 -6.03
CA LYS A 191 -21.22 6.07 -6.30
C LYS A 191 -21.54 5.87 -7.79
N GLU A 192 -20.73 6.41 -8.68
CA GLU A 192 -20.94 6.35 -10.13
C GLU A 192 -20.54 4.99 -10.75
N ILE A 193 -19.64 4.23 -10.09
CA ILE A 193 -19.13 2.96 -10.63
C ILE A 193 -20.15 1.81 -10.43
N ASP A 194 -20.96 1.87 -9.37
CA ASP A 194 -22.04 0.88 -9.12
C ASP A 194 -23.23 1.06 -10.07
N LYS A 195 -23.53 2.31 -10.47
CA LYS A 195 -24.63 2.59 -11.42
C LYS A 195 -24.35 2.08 -12.84
N ALA A 196 -23.08 1.93 -13.22
CA ALA A 196 -22.70 1.41 -14.53
C ALA A 196 -22.91 -0.11 -14.67
N LYS A 197 -23.05 -0.86 -13.57
CA LYS A 197 -23.35 -2.31 -13.58
C LYS A 197 -24.84 -2.64 -13.44
N GLY A 198 -25.68 -1.68 -13.07
CA GLY A 198 -27.13 -1.85 -12.94
C GLY A 198 -27.95 -1.54 -14.20
N LYS A 199 -27.30 -1.22 -15.33
CA LYS A 199 -27.94 -1.08 -16.65
C LYS A 199 -27.37 -2.12 -17.62
N LYS A 200 -27.76 -3.38 -17.42
CA LYS A 200 -27.91 -4.36 -18.49
C LYS A 200 -29.13 -5.20 -18.21
#